data_AF-A0A425WIH7-F1
#
_entry.id   AF-A0A425WIH7-F1
#
_cell.length_a   1.000
_cell.length_b   1.000
_cell.length_c   1.000
_cell.angle_alpha   90.00
_cell.angle_beta   90.00
_cell.angle_gamma   90.00
#
_symmetry.space_group_name_H-M   'P 1'
#
loop_
_entity.id
_entity.type
_entity.pdbx_description
1 polymer ?
#
loop_
_entity_poly.entity_id
_entity_poly.type
_entity_poly.pdbx_seq_one_letter_code
_entity_poly.pdbx_strand_id
1 'polypeptide(L)' 'MAAPACVLHSAVFTLEKQYGSLRGYIHTASGISSEEIAALRAYYLI' A
#
# COMPACT_ATOMS: atom_id res chain seq x y z
N MET A 1 -8.50 20.42 -12.52
CA MET A 1 -7.41 19.93 -11.65
C MET A 1 -8.05 19.15 -10.52
N ALA A 2 -8.04 17.81 -10.57
CA ALA A 2 -8.71 17.00 -9.55
C ALA A 2 -7.97 17.12 -8.21
N ALA A 3 -8.72 17.28 -7.12
CA ALA A 3 -8.15 17.41 -5.79
C ALA A 3 -7.30 16.18 -5.43
N PRO A 4 -6.17 16.33 -4.72
CA PRO A 4 -5.19 15.26 -4.47
C PRO A 4 -5.78 14.03 -3.76
N ALA A 5 -6.82 14.21 -2.95
CA ALA A 5 -7.56 13.12 -2.32
C ALA A 5 -8.29 12.21 -3.32
N CYS A 6 -8.79 12.76 -4.43
CA CYS A 6 -9.44 11.99 -5.49
C CYS A 6 -8.45 11.09 -6.23
N VAL A 7 -7.23 11.59 -6.49
CA VAL A 7 -6.16 10.83 -7.15
C VAL A 7 -5.67 9.67 -6.27
N LEU A 8 -5.46 9.94 -4.98
CA LEU A 8 -5.01 8.92 -4.03
C LEU A 8 -6.04 7.80 -3.88
N HIS A 9 -7.33 8.15 -3.77
CA HIS A 9 -8.41 7.18 -3.64
C HIS A 9 -8.52 6.31 -4.90
N SER A 10 -8.45 6.89 -6.10
CA SER A 10 -8.47 6.10 -7.34
C SER A 10 -7.29 5.14 -7.47
N ALA A 11 -6.10 5.55 -7.00
CA ALA A 11 -4.93 4.67 -6.98
C ALA A 11 -5.12 3.48 -6.02
N VAL A 12 -5.59 3.73 -4.79
CA VAL A 12 -5.89 2.66 -3.82
C VAL A 12 -6.95 1.71 -4.35
N PHE A 13 -8.04 2.23 -4.92
CA PHE A 13 -9.09 1.41 -5.53
C PHE A 13 -8.56 0.51 -6.65
N THR A 14 -7.69 1.04 -7.51
CA THR A 14 -7.08 0.27 -8.60
C THR A 14 -6.19 -0.85 -8.07
N LEU A 15 -5.40 -0.56 -7.03
CA LEU A 15 -4.54 -1.54 -6.38
C LEU A 15 -5.34 -2.66 -5.72
N GLU A 16 -6.39 -2.33 -4.97
CA GLU A 16 -7.23 -3.34 -4.34
C GLU A 16 -7.97 -4.20 -5.36
N LYS A 17 -8.39 -3.62 -6.49
CA LYS A 17 -9.01 -4.38 -7.59
C LYS A 17 -8.04 -5.37 -8.25
N GLN A 18 -6.77 -5.01 -8.40
CA GLN A 18 -5.77 -5.87 -9.06
C GLN A 18 -5.14 -6.90 -8.13
N TYR A 19 -4.89 -6.53 -6.88
CA TYR A 19 -4.10 -7.34 -5.93
C TYR A 19 -4.91 -7.83 -4.72
N GLY A 20 -6.22 -7.56 -4.69
CA GLY A 20 -7.15 -7.96 -3.63
C GLY A 20 -7.04 -7.14 -2.33
N SER A 21 -5.86 -6.60 -2.04
CA SER A 21 -5.63 -5.69 -0.91
C SER A 21 -4.33 -4.91 -1.09
N LEU A 22 -4.19 -3.80 -0.35
CA LEU A 22 -2.93 -3.08 -0.27
C LEU A 22 -1.78 -3.98 0.22
N ARG A 23 -2.05 -4.87 1.18
CA ARG A 23 -1.06 -5.86 1.66
C ARG A 23 -0.67 -6.83 0.55
N GLY A 24 -1.64 -7.29 -0.24
CA GLY A 24 -1.40 -8.13 -1.41
C GLY A 24 -0.49 -7.45 -2.41
N TYR A 25 -0.75 -6.18 -2.73
CA TYR A 25 0.12 -5.38 -3.61
C TYR A 25 1.54 -5.25 -3.07
N ILE A 26 1.72 -4.90 -1.80
CA ILE A 26 3.05 -4.73 -1.19
C ILE A 26 3.85 -6.05 -1.26
N HIS A 27 3.19 -7.17 -0.98
CA HIS A 27 3.84 -8.48 -0.98
C HIS A 27 4.15 -9.01 -2.38
N THR A 28 3.30 -8.72 -3.38
CA THR A 28 3.41 -9.30 -4.73
C THR A 28 4.12 -8.41 -5.73
N ALA A 29 3.90 -7.10 -5.70
CA ALA A 29 4.44 -6.15 -6.67
C ALA A 29 5.66 -5.41 -6.15
N SER A 30 5.73 -5.13 -4.84
CA SER A 30 6.84 -4.36 -4.24
C SER A 30 8.00 -5.24 -3.79
N GLY A 31 7.78 -6.55 -3.65
CA GLY A 31 8.80 -7.50 -3.15
C GLY A 31 9.17 -7.30 -1.68
N ILE A 32 8.41 -6.48 -0.95
CA ILE A 32 8.66 -6.18 0.46
C ILE A 32 8.11 -7.34 1.29
N SER A 33 8.97 -7.93 2.12
CA SER A 33 8.59 -9.04 2.99
C SER A 33 7.72 -8.58 4.15
N SER A 34 6.97 -9.52 4.75
CA SER A 34 6.18 -9.19 5.96
C SER A 34 7.06 -8.77 7.14
N GLU A 35 8.32 -9.20 7.18
CA GLU A 35 9.29 -8.86 8.23
C GLU A 35 9.76 -7.42 8.07
N GLU A 36 10.03 -6.98 6.83
CA GLU A 36 10.38 -5.59 6.53
C GLU A 36 9.24 -4.64 6.87
N ILE A 37 7.98 -5.02 6.57
CA ILE A 37 6.80 -4.25 6.98
C ILE A 37 6.69 -4.17 8.51
N ALA A 38 6.93 -5.29 9.22
CA ALA A 38 6.90 -5.30 10.68
C ALA A 38 8.00 -4.42 11.29
N ALA A 39 9.20 -4.44 10.73
CA ALA A 39 10.32 -3.59 11.14
C ALA A 39 10.03 -2.10 10.89
N LEU A 40 9.49 -1.76 9.70
CA LEU A 40 9.03 -0.41 9.39
C LEU A 40 7.95 0.05 10.38
N ARG A 41 6.96 -0.82 10.65
CA ARG A 41 5.89 -0.51 11.60
C ARG A 41 6.44 -0.24 13.00
N ALA A 42 7.41 -1.03 13.47
CA ALA A 42 8.07 -0.81 14.76
C ALA A 42 8.88 0.49 14.79
N TYR A 43 9.52 0.87 13.67
CA TYR A 43 10.30 2.10 13.55
C TYR A 43 9.44 3.37 13.55
N TYR A 44 8.27 3.34 12.88
CA TYR A 44 7.38 4.50 12.73
C TYR A 44 6.25 4.58 13.77
N LEU A 45 6.05 3.56 14.63
CA LEU A 45 5.05 3.56 15.72
C LEU A 45 5.54 4.21 17.02
N ILE A 46 6.58 5.04 16.96
CA ILE A 46 6.98 5.89 18.09
C ILE A 46 5.99 7.05 18.24
#